data_AF-A0A965QQP7-F1
#
_entry.id   AF-A0A965QQP7-F1
#
_cell.length_a   1.000
_cell.length_b   1.000
_cell.length_c   1.000
_cell.angle_alpha   90.00
_cell.angle_beta   90.00
_cell.angle_gamma   90.00
#
_symmetry.space_group_name_H-M   'P 1'
#
loop_
_entity.id
_entity.type
_entity.pdbx_description
1 polymer ?
#
loop_
_entity_poly.entity_id
_entity_poly.type
_entity_poly.pdbx_seq_one_letter_code
_entity_poly.pdbx_strand_id
1 'polypeptide(L)'
;MQWQFIYAGRREMCRLPTIWCAEGDEPACGFFHDRSSHLSRAIPVWRTTIWSSLRRPESPVNPLHLVGTFLALVVLMSLIEHQVHCRLMHKKPRHLPFRNLAARKKIFVNHAVTHHRQYRREFHDDPVPAGEDHGIRLNYAEGFVEALVVSLLLYPLSAVAALLFPVVVFLHHLMWNQIHMEMHKPEGRFFCNWRAYKYVARHHFLHHRYPDKNFNVALPIGDYLFGTVAKATAADWQAMQAEGIA
;
A
#
# COMPACT_ATOMS: atom_id res chain seq x y z
N MET A 1 -12.02 30.20 16.35
CA MET A 1 -11.20 29.43 17.30
C MET A 1 -9.97 28.94 16.55
N GLN A 2 -8.90 29.74 16.62
CA GLN A 2 -7.66 29.67 15.83
C GLN A 2 -6.60 28.87 16.61
N TRP A 3 -5.84 28.02 15.93
CA TRP A 3 -4.58 27.48 16.45
C TRP A 3 -3.49 27.69 15.40
N GLN A 4 -2.68 28.72 15.63
CA GLN A 4 -1.35 28.88 15.06
C GLN A 4 -0.37 28.21 16.01
N PHE A 5 0.47 27.30 15.51
CA PHE A 5 1.70 26.93 16.20
C PHE A 5 2.88 27.23 15.27
N ILE A 6 3.68 28.17 15.77
CA ILE A 6 5.00 28.59 15.33
C ILE A 6 5.96 27.42 15.60
N TYR A 7 6.75 27.01 14.59
CA TYR A 7 7.99 26.27 14.84
C TYR A 7 9.16 27.06 14.28
N ALA A 8 9.91 27.65 15.21
CA ALA A 8 11.19 28.29 14.98
C ALA A 8 12.27 27.22 14.77
N GLY A 9 13.14 27.48 13.79
CA GLY A 9 14.31 26.65 13.51
C GLY A 9 15.40 26.79 14.56
N ARG A 10 16.19 25.73 14.71
CA ARG A 10 17.55 25.82 15.26
C ARG A 10 18.42 24.76 14.57
N ARG A 11 19.41 25.24 13.83
CA ARG A 11 20.54 24.44 13.33
C ARG A 11 21.57 24.39 14.45
N GLU A 12 21.99 23.20 14.85
CA GLU A 12 23.23 23.03 15.63
C GLU A 12 24.11 21.99 14.93
N MET A 13 25.29 22.47 14.53
CA MET A 13 26.41 21.71 14.00
C MET A 13 27.08 20.96 15.16
N CYS A 14 27.15 19.64 15.09
CA CYS A 14 28.12 18.88 15.87
C CYS A 14 29.44 18.81 15.09
N ARG A 15 30.41 19.62 15.51
CA ARG A 15 31.85 19.37 15.27
C ARG A 15 32.32 18.39 16.34
N LEU A 16 33.01 17.32 15.93
CA LEU A 16 33.84 16.52 16.83
C LEU A 16 35.32 16.77 16.52
N PRO A 17 36.20 16.77 17.54
CA PRO A 17 37.61 17.13 17.38
C PRO A 17 38.47 15.92 17.02
N THR A 18 39.44 16.19 16.15
CA THR A 18 40.68 15.42 15.94
C THR A 18 41.54 15.43 17.20
N ILE A 19 41.97 14.26 17.66
CA ILE A 19 43.05 14.10 18.64
C ILE A 19 44.14 13.20 18.02
N TRP A 20 45.33 13.77 17.94
CA TRP A 20 46.62 13.14 17.67
C TRP A 20 47.18 12.49 18.95
N CYS A 21 47.88 11.36 18.79
CA CYS A 21 48.99 10.81 19.61
C CYS A 21 49.24 9.36 19.12
N ALA A 22 50.44 8.78 19.03
CA ALA A 22 51.82 9.22 19.00
C ALA A 22 52.64 7.96 18.59
N GLU A 23 53.71 8.13 17.81
CA GLU A 23 54.75 7.11 17.59
C GLU A 23 55.54 6.85 18.89
N GLY A 24 56.06 5.63 19.04
CA GLY A 24 57.03 5.29 20.08
C GLY A 24 57.26 3.79 20.30
N ASP A 25 58.30 3.28 19.64
CA ASP A 25 59.35 2.35 20.11
C ASP A 25 59.02 0.99 20.78
N GLU A 26 59.50 -0.07 20.10
CA GLU A 26 59.97 -1.37 20.65
C GLU A 26 61.17 -1.19 21.63
N PRO A 27 61.70 -2.21 22.37
CA PRO A 27 61.56 -3.68 22.24
C PRO A 27 61.44 -4.47 23.57
N ALA A 28 61.17 -5.79 23.49
CA ALA A 28 61.87 -6.82 24.26
C ALA A 28 61.39 -8.25 23.95
N CYS A 29 62.36 -9.11 23.66
CA CYS A 29 62.26 -10.55 23.59
C CYS A 29 61.65 -11.19 24.86
N GLY A 30 60.77 -12.17 24.67
CA GLY A 30 60.27 -13.03 25.74
C GLY A 30 59.78 -14.36 25.18
N PHE A 31 60.64 -15.37 25.26
CA PHE A 31 60.37 -16.79 25.11
C PHE A 31 58.95 -17.18 25.56
N PHE A 32 58.15 -17.79 24.68
CA PHE A 32 57.05 -18.65 25.13
C PHE A 32 56.88 -19.87 24.23
N HIS A 33 56.72 -20.99 24.93
CA HIS A 33 56.74 -22.36 24.45
C HIS A 33 55.79 -22.67 23.28
N ASP A 34 56.32 -23.48 22.38
CA ASP A 34 55.59 -24.45 21.55
C ASP A 34 54.55 -25.24 22.38
N ARG A 35 53.28 -25.06 22.03
CA ARG A 35 52.22 -26.05 22.21
C ARG A 35 51.41 -26.12 20.92
N SER A 36 51.98 -26.83 19.97
CA SER A 36 51.25 -27.58 18.96
C SER A 36 50.32 -28.60 19.65
N SER A 37 49.07 -28.19 19.92
CA SER A 37 47.99 -29.13 20.27
C SER A 37 46.71 -28.78 19.51
N HIS A 38 46.48 -29.54 18.43
CA HIS A 38 45.18 -29.96 17.90
C HIS A 38 43.93 -29.23 18.42
N LEU A 39 43.71 -28.00 17.97
CA LEU A 39 42.36 -27.41 17.92
C LEU A 39 41.85 -27.57 16.50
N SER A 40 41.39 -28.78 16.19
CA SER A 40 40.43 -29.03 15.13
C SER A 40 39.23 -28.11 15.40
N ARG A 41 39.21 -26.94 14.75
CA ARG A 41 38.06 -26.03 14.76
C ARG A 41 36.90 -26.82 14.19
N ALA A 42 36.08 -27.39 15.05
CA ALA A 42 34.79 -27.94 14.70
C ALA A 42 33.99 -26.79 14.08
N ILE A 43 33.98 -26.72 12.75
CA ILE A 43 33.08 -25.84 12.02
C ILE A 43 31.68 -26.31 12.44
N PRO A 44 30.89 -25.45 13.09
CA PRO A 44 29.62 -25.91 13.61
C PRO A 44 28.75 -26.42 12.46
N VAL A 45 28.20 -27.63 12.61
CA VAL A 45 27.35 -28.30 11.60
C VAL A 45 26.14 -27.43 11.21
N TRP A 46 25.73 -26.47 12.04
CA TRP A 46 24.68 -25.51 11.69
C TRP A 46 25.09 -24.46 10.64
N ARG A 47 26.40 -24.23 10.40
CA ARG A 47 26.88 -23.33 9.34
C ARG A 47 26.75 -23.94 7.94
N THR A 48 26.76 -25.26 7.80
CA THR A 48 26.68 -25.91 6.48
C THR A 48 25.25 -26.06 5.98
N THR A 49 24.26 -26.23 6.87
CA THR A 49 22.86 -26.38 6.45
C THR A 49 22.29 -25.09 5.87
N ILE A 50 22.52 -23.93 6.51
CA ILE A 50 22.04 -22.62 6.01
C ILE A 50 22.72 -22.23 4.69
N TRP A 51 24.02 -22.54 4.54
CA TRP A 51 24.77 -22.22 3.32
C TRP A 51 24.51 -23.18 2.15
N SER A 52 24.02 -24.40 2.41
CA SER A 52 23.70 -25.37 1.37
C SER A 52 22.36 -25.07 0.67
N SER A 53 21.41 -24.45 1.38
CA SER A 53 20.13 -24.01 0.81
C SER A 53 20.26 -22.78 -0.10
N LEU A 54 21.27 -21.94 0.12
CA LEU A 54 21.54 -20.74 -0.69
C LEU A 54 22.29 -21.03 -2.00
N ARG A 55 22.68 -22.28 -2.25
CA ARG A 55 23.56 -22.66 -3.38
C ARG A 55 22.94 -23.61 -4.40
N ARG A 56 21.65 -23.91 -4.29
CA ARG A 56 20.95 -24.56 -5.40
C ARG A 56 20.59 -23.48 -6.42
N PRO A 57 21.05 -23.56 -7.69
CA PRO A 57 20.53 -22.70 -8.73
C PRO A 57 19.03 -22.99 -8.81
N GLU A 58 18.21 -22.04 -8.37
CA GLU A 58 16.77 -22.17 -8.54
C GLU A 58 16.52 -22.30 -10.04
N SER A 59 15.83 -23.37 -10.43
CA SER A 59 15.33 -23.50 -11.80
C SER A 59 14.57 -22.21 -12.16
N PRO A 60 14.74 -21.67 -13.38
CA PRO A 60 14.08 -20.44 -13.78
C PRO A 60 12.57 -20.54 -13.48
N VAL A 61 12.02 -19.47 -12.89
CA VAL A 61 10.60 -19.43 -12.53
C VAL A 61 9.76 -19.68 -13.78
N ASN A 62 8.92 -20.70 -13.74
CA ASN A 62 8.02 -21.03 -14.84
C ASN A 62 7.10 -19.82 -15.15
N PRO A 63 7.07 -19.29 -16.39
CA PRO A 63 6.22 -18.15 -16.74
C PRO A 63 4.73 -18.36 -16.43
N LEU A 64 4.20 -19.58 -16.59
CA LEU A 64 2.81 -19.90 -16.26
C LEU A 64 2.54 -19.75 -14.76
N HIS A 65 3.49 -20.18 -13.92
CA HIS A 65 3.39 -20.00 -12.47
C HIS A 65 3.44 -18.52 -12.09
N LEU A 66 4.29 -17.73 -12.74
CA LEU A 66 4.39 -16.30 -12.51
C LEU A 66 3.07 -15.58 -12.87
N VAL A 67 2.51 -15.85 -14.06
CA VAL A 67 1.23 -15.28 -14.50
C VAL A 67 0.09 -15.73 -13.58
N GLY A 68 0.01 -17.01 -13.25
CA GLY A 68 -1.01 -17.53 -12.32
C GLY A 68 -0.93 -16.87 -10.94
N THR A 69 0.29 -16.70 -10.41
CA THR A 69 0.53 -16.01 -9.14
C THR A 69 0.12 -14.54 -9.23
N PHE A 70 0.49 -13.85 -10.30
CA PHE A 70 0.09 -12.46 -10.53
C PHE A 70 -1.43 -12.29 -10.51
N LEU A 71 -2.17 -13.12 -11.26
CA LEU A 71 -3.62 -13.06 -11.33
C LEU A 71 -4.27 -13.34 -9.96
N ALA A 72 -3.76 -14.33 -9.22
CA ALA A 72 -4.24 -14.64 -7.88
C ALA A 72 -4.02 -13.45 -6.91
N LEU A 73 -2.88 -12.76 -7.02
CA LEU A 73 -2.59 -11.57 -6.20
C LEU A 73 -3.45 -10.36 -6.60
N VAL A 74 -3.82 -10.22 -7.88
CA VAL A 74 -4.79 -9.19 -8.32
C VAL A 74 -6.16 -9.43 -7.68
N VAL A 75 -6.62 -10.68 -7.63
CA VAL A 75 -7.85 -11.05 -6.92
C VAL A 75 -7.72 -10.72 -5.44
N LEU A 76 -6.62 -11.14 -4.79
CA LEU A 76 -6.35 -10.82 -3.38
C LEU A 76 -6.37 -9.31 -3.12
N MET A 77 -5.76 -8.50 -3.99
CA MET A 77 -5.74 -7.04 -3.84
C MET A 77 -7.14 -6.43 -3.94
N SER A 78 -7.98 -6.92 -4.85
CA SER A 78 -9.40 -6.51 -4.91
C SER A 78 -10.15 -6.86 -3.62
N LEU A 79 -9.90 -8.04 -3.03
CA LEU A 79 -10.49 -8.40 -1.74
C LEU A 79 -10.00 -7.48 -0.62
N ILE A 80 -8.70 -7.15 -0.60
CA ILE A 80 -8.11 -6.23 0.39
C ILE A 80 -8.73 -4.85 0.24
N GLU A 81 -8.80 -4.29 -0.96
CA GLU A 81 -9.46 -3.01 -1.25
C GLU A 81 -10.89 -3.01 -0.70
N HIS A 82 -11.67 -4.05 -1.01
CA HIS A 82 -13.02 -4.18 -0.50
C HIS A 82 -13.06 -4.17 1.03
N GLN A 83 -12.23 -4.98 1.71
CA GLN A 83 -12.24 -5.05 3.17
C GLN A 83 -11.76 -3.75 3.82
N VAL A 84 -10.72 -3.12 3.28
CA VAL A 84 -10.21 -1.83 3.73
C VAL A 84 -11.29 -0.77 3.54
N HIS A 85 -11.94 -0.71 2.40
CA HIS A 85 -12.96 0.29 2.12
C HIS A 85 -14.21 0.08 3.01
N CYS A 86 -14.75 -1.15 3.08
CA CYS A 86 -15.96 -1.41 3.86
C CYS A 86 -15.74 -1.42 5.39
N ARG A 87 -14.59 -1.87 5.89
CA ARG A 87 -14.32 -2.00 7.34
C ARG A 87 -13.44 -0.90 7.88
N LEU A 88 -12.51 -0.39 7.08
CA LEU A 88 -11.67 0.71 7.50
C LEU A 88 -12.33 2.05 7.12
N MET A 89 -12.54 2.31 5.84
CA MET A 89 -12.97 3.63 5.43
C MET A 89 -14.42 3.97 5.84
N HIS A 90 -15.35 3.00 5.85
CA HIS A 90 -16.78 3.23 6.18
C HIS A 90 -17.23 2.94 7.60
N LYS A 91 -16.45 2.22 8.42
CA LYS A 91 -16.85 1.92 9.80
C LYS A 91 -16.09 2.79 10.79
N LYS A 92 -16.81 3.44 11.70
CA LYS A 92 -16.19 4.13 12.83
C LYS A 92 -15.45 3.10 13.71
N PRO A 93 -14.21 3.36 14.14
CA PRO A 93 -13.51 2.45 15.04
C PRO A 93 -14.24 2.40 16.40
N ARG A 94 -14.84 1.25 16.73
CA ARG A 94 -15.66 1.05 17.94
C ARG A 94 -14.98 0.20 19.02
N HIS A 95 -14.11 -0.73 18.63
CA HIS A 95 -13.53 -1.73 19.56
C HIS A 95 -12.15 -1.30 20.10
N LEU A 96 -11.90 -1.56 21.39
CA LEU A 96 -10.55 -1.43 21.99
C LEU A 96 -9.65 -2.60 21.54
N PRO A 97 -8.34 -2.40 21.33
CA PRO A 97 -7.53 -1.20 21.63
C PRO A 97 -7.49 -0.15 20.49
N PHE A 98 -7.95 -0.47 19.29
CA PHE A 98 -7.75 0.37 18.09
C PHE A 98 -8.72 1.56 17.95
N ARG A 99 -9.71 1.68 18.84
CA ARG A 99 -10.66 2.80 18.92
C ARG A 99 -10.01 4.19 18.82
N ASN A 100 -8.82 4.36 19.40
CA ASN A 100 -8.15 5.65 19.52
C ASN A 100 -6.97 5.86 18.58
N LEU A 101 -6.68 4.92 17.68
CA LEU A 101 -5.57 5.05 16.77
C LEU A 101 -5.80 6.22 15.79
N ALA A 102 -4.94 7.24 15.85
CA ALA A 102 -5.07 8.45 15.05
C ALA A 102 -5.13 8.15 13.54
N ALA A 103 -4.28 7.24 13.06
CA ALA A 103 -4.28 6.78 11.68
C ALA A 103 -5.64 6.20 11.25
N ARG A 104 -6.26 5.36 12.10
CA ARG A 104 -7.56 4.77 11.81
C ARG A 104 -8.69 5.79 11.75
N LYS A 105 -8.67 6.78 12.67
CA LYS A 105 -9.62 7.90 12.66
C LYS A 105 -9.43 8.78 11.43
N LYS A 106 -8.18 9.09 11.05
CA LYS A 106 -7.84 9.84 9.83
C LYS A 106 -8.42 9.19 8.59
N ILE A 107 -8.21 7.87 8.40
CA ILE A 107 -8.74 7.11 7.26
C ILE A 107 -10.28 7.20 7.20
N PHE A 108 -10.97 6.98 8.32
CA PHE A 108 -12.43 7.07 8.37
C PHE A 108 -12.94 8.49 8.09
N VAL A 109 -12.34 9.52 8.70
CA VAL A 109 -12.78 10.91 8.53
C VAL A 109 -12.54 11.38 7.10
N ASN A 110 -11.34 11.16 6.55
CA ASN A 110 -11.02 11.59 5.19
C ASN A 110 -11.97 10.96 4.17
N HIS A 111 -12.32 9.68 4.35
CA HIS A 111 -13.17 8.98 3.40
C HIS A 111 -14.68 9.15 3.66
N ALA A 112 -15.19 8.60 4.76
CA ALA A 112 -16.63 8.55 5.00
C ALA A 112 -17.24 9.91 5.39
N VAL A 113 -16.43 10.85 5.89
CA VAL A 113 -16.92 12.18 6.32
C VAL A 113 -16.59 13.25 5.30
N THR A 114 -15.34 13.37 4.85
CA THR A 114 -14.94 14.44 3.93
C THR A 114 -15.31 14.09 2.49
N HIS A 115 -14.74 13.01 1.95
CA HIS A 115 -14.94 12.58 0.57
C HIS A 115 -16.43 12.30 0.26
N HIS A 116 -17.09 11.44 1.04
CA HIS A 116 -18.52 11.14 0.83
C HIS A 116 -19.46 12.34 1.00
N ARG A 117 -19.15 13.29 1.91
CA ARG A 117 -20.03 14.47 2.09
C ARG A 117 -19.99 15.40 0.89
N GLN A 118 -18.82 15.54 0.27
CA GLN A 118 -18.61 16.34 -0.92
C GLN A 118 -19.27 15.66 -2.13
N TYR A 119 -18.89 14.42 -2.43
CA TYR A 119 -19.28 13.75 -3.67
C TYR A 119 -20.68 13.13 -3.68
N ARG A 120 -21.39 13.15 -2.55
CA ARG A 120 -22.81 12.81 -2.50
C ARG A 120 -23.71 13.90 -3.11
N ARG A 121 -23.21 15.14 -3.20
CA ARG A 121 -23.95 16.28 -3.76
C ARG A 121 -23.67 16.44 -5.25
N GLU A 122 -22.40 16.37 -5.62
CA GLU A 122 -21.90 16.55 -6.98
C GLU A 122 -20.85 15.46 -7.23
N PHE A 123 -20.98 14.68 -8.31
CA PHE A 123 -20.05 13.58 -8.55
C PHE A 123 -18.66 14.06 -9.01
N HIS A 124 -18.61 15.24 -9.62
CA HIS A 124 -17.42 15.93 -10.06
C HIS A 124 -17.09 17.14 -9.19
N ASP A 125 -15.80 17.42 -9.06
CA ASP A 125 -15.26 18.65 -8.47
C ASP A 125 -14.85 19.64 -9.54
N ASP A 126 -14.85 20.92 -9.16
CA ASP A 126 -14.03 21.92 -9.84
C ASP A 126 -12.53 21.57 -9.73
N PRO A 127 -11.73 21.83 -10.79
CA PRO A 127 -10.29 21.62 -10.74
C PRO A 127 -9.67 22.44 -9.62
N VAL A 128 -8.98 21.77 -8.69
CA VAL A 128 -8.17 22.41 -7.63
C VAL A 128 -6.68 22.21 -7.93
N PRO A 129 -5.81 23.11 -7.45
CA PRO A 129 -4.36 22.96 -7.60
C PRO A 129 -3.86 21.59 -7.12
N ALA A 130 -2.80 21.09 -7.78
CA ALA A 130 -2.20 19.80 -7.46
C ALA A 130 -1.76 19.77 -5.98
N GLY A 131 -2.23 18.76 -5.23
CA GLY A 131 -1.93 18.59 -3.82
C GLY A 131 -3.03 19.06 -2.87
N GLU A 132 -4.04 19.79 -3.36
CA GLU A 132 -5.23 20.17 -2.58
C GLU A 132 -6.36 19.12 -2.69
N ASP A 133 -6.17 18.11 -3.53
CA ASP A 133 -7.08 16.98 -3.75
C ASP A 133 -6.97 15.90 -2.65
N HIS A 134 -7.01 16.35 -1.40
CA HIS A 134 -6.90 15.51 -0.23
C HIS A 134 -8.08 14.53 -0.09
N GLY A 135 -7.78 13.25 0.14
CA GLY A 135 -8.79 12.20 0.35
C GLY A 135 -9.29 11.51 -0.92
N ILE A 136 -8.77 11.89 -2.09
CA ILE A 136 -9.15 11.30 -3.39
C ILE A 136 -8.04 10.41 -3.95
N ARG A 137 -6.81 10.46 -3.41
CA ARG A 137 -5.66 9.66 -3.86
C ARG A 137 -5.19 8.67 -2.81
N LEU A 138 -4.76 7.49 -3.26
CA LEU A 138 -3.95 6.56 -2.50
C LEU A 138 -2.48 6.98 -2.54
N ASN A 139 -1.81 6.93 -1.39
CA ASN A 139 -0.40 7.26 -1.26
C ASN A 139 0.46 6.01 -1.56
N TYR A 140 1.40 6.12 -2.50
CA TYR A 140 2.24 4.99 -2.90
C TYR A 140 3.16 4.49 -1.78
N ALA A 141 3.66 5.37 -0.91
CA ALA A 141 4.53 4.97 0.19
C ALA A 141 3.74 4.26 1.30
N GLU A 142 2.54 4.75 1.63
CA GLU A 142 1.63 4.06 2.55
C GLU A 142 1.25 2.68 1.99
N GLY A 143 0.87 2.61 0.71
CA GLY A 143 0.58 1.35 0.02
C GLY A 143 1.77 0.37 0.01
N PHE A 144 2.99 0.86 -0.21
CA PHE A 144 4.19 0.01 -0.15
C PHE A 144 4.41 -0.57 1.26
N VAL A 145 4.31 0.24 2.31
CA VAL A 145 4.45 -0.22 3.71
C VAL A 145 3.37 -1.26 4.05
N GLU A 146 2.12 -1.01 3.64
CA GLU A 146 1.02 -1.97 3.80
C GLU A 146 1.29 -3.28 3.04
N ALA A 147 1.85 -3.18 1.83
CA ALA A 147 2.22 -4.33 1.02
C ALA A 147 3.26 -5.20 1.72
N LEU A 148 4.24 -4.61 2.43
CA LEU A 148 5.27 -5.37 3.15
C LEU A 148 4.66 -6.25 4.24
N VAL A 149 3.62 -5.79 4.94
CA VAL A 149 2.94 -6.59 5.97
C VAL A 149 2.33 -7.86 5.36
N VAL A 150 1.60 -7.71 4.26
CA VAL A 150 0.99 -8.87 3.58
C VAL A 150 2.06 -9.75 2.93
N SER A 151 3.13 -9.16 2.38
CA SER A 151 4.25 -9.89 1.78
C SER A 151 4.95 -10.78 2.81
N LEU A 152 5.15 -10.30 4.03
CA LEU A 152 5.69 -11.10 5.15
C LEU A 152 4.78 -12.29 5.49
N LEU A 153 3.46 -12.13 5.40
CA LEU A 153 2.50 -13.21 5.61
C LEU A 153 2.48 -14.21 4.44
N LEU A 154 2.75 -13.75 3.21
CA LEU A 154 2.81 -14.60 2.02
C LEU A 154 4.13 -15.38 1.91
N TYR A 155 5.22 -14.86 2.48
CA TYR A 155 6.56 -15.43 2.32
C TYR A 155 6.68 -16.92 2.70
N PRO A 156 6.08 -17.40 3.81
CA PRO A 156 6.10 -18.82 4.15
C PRO A 156 5.34 -19.72 3.16
N LEU A 157 4.43 -19.16 2.36
CA LEU A 157 3.62 -19.89 1.37
C LEU A 157 4.27 -19.85 -0.02
N SER A 158 4.81 -18.69 -0.42
CA SER A 158 5.47 -18.50 -1.71
C SER A 158 6.34 -17.24 -1.70
N ALA A 159 7.65 -17.41 -1.86
CA ALA A 159 8.58 -16.30 -2.02
C ALA A 159 8.28 -15.47 -3.28
N VAL A 160 7.86 -16.13 -4.37
CA VAL A 160 7.43 -15.46 -5.60
C VAL A 160 6.22 -14.56 -5.32
N ALA A 161 5.21 -15.06 -4.60
CA ALA A 161 4.04 -14.26 -4.26
C ALA A 161 4.38 -13.08 -3.35
N ALA A 162 5.23 -13.30 -2.33
CA ALA A 162 5.66 -12.25 -1.42
C ALA A 162 6.44 -11.13 -2.13
N LEU A 163 7.31 -11.47 -3.08
CA LEU A 163 8.07 -10.47 -3.85
C LEU A 163 7.20 -9.78 -4.90
N LEU A 164 6.22 -10.47 -5.47
CA LEU A 164 5.35 -9.92 -6.51
C LEU A 164 4.23 -9.04 -5.94
N PHE A 165 3.83 -9.24 -4.67
CA PHE A 165 2.73 -8.50 -4.07
C PHE A 165 2.93 -6.97 -4.02
N PRO A 166 4.10 -6.42 -3.63
CA PRO A 166 4.35 -4.98 -3.70
C PRO A 166 4.20 -4.41 -5.12
N VAL A 167 4.57 -5.18 -6.15
CA VAL A 167 4.37 -4.78 -7.56
C VAL A 167 2.88 -4.70 -7.88
N VAL A 168 2.09 -5.69 -7.46
CA VAL A 168 0.63 -5.69 -7.64
C VAL A 168 -0.02 -4.49 -6.91
N VAL A 169 0.40 -4.20 -5.68
CA VAL A 169 -0.10 -3.04 -4.91
C VAL A 169 0.24 -1.73 -5.63
N PHE A 170 1.47 -1.57 -6.12
CA PHE A 170 1.88 -0.38 -6.87
C PHE A 170 1.03 -0.19 -8.14
N LEU A 171 0.87 -1.24 -8.95
CA LEU A 171 0.05 -1.19 -10.17
C LEU A 171 -1.41 -0.92 -9.85
N HIS A 172 -1.94 -1.50 -8.77
CA HIS A 172 -3.30 -1.24 -8.29
C HIS A 172 -3.47 0.22 -7.88
N HIS A 173 -2.56 0.79 -7.09
CA HIS A 173 -2.63 2.20 -6.68
C HIS A 173 -2.51 3.15 -7.86
N LEU A 174 -1.64 2.83 -8.83
CA LEU A 174 -1.50 3.60 -10.06
C LEU A 174 -2.83 3.62 -10.82
N MET A 175 -3.40 2.44 -11.10
CA MET A 175 -4.68 2.30 -11.80
C MET A 175 -5.80 3.00 -11.02
N TRP A 176 -5.92 2.73 -9.72
CA TRP A 176 -6.93 3.30 -8.83
C TRP A 176 -6.88 4.83 -8.83
N ASN A 177 -5.68 5.42 -8.70
CA ASN A 177 -5.52 6.88 -8.72
C ASN A 177 -5.90 7.47 -10.08
N GLN A 178 -5.56 6.81 -11.19
CA GLN A 178 -5.92 7.30 -12.52
C GLN A 178 -7.44 7.29 -12.74
N ILE A 179 -8.11 6.18 -12.43
CA ILE A 179 -9.55 6.05 -12.66
C ILE A 179 -10.36 6.89 -11.67
N HIS A 180 -9.98 6.91 -10.39
CA HIS A 180 -10.73 7.61 -9.35
C HIS A 180 -10.61 9.12 -9.49
N MET A 181 -9.43 9.60 -9.91
CA MET A 181 -9.26 11.01 -10.27
C MET A 181 -10.09 11.35 -11.50
N GLU A 182 -10.12 10.53 -12.55
CA GLU A 182 -10.97 10.83 -13.72
C GLU A 182 -12.47 10.84 -13.37
N MET A 183 -12.91 10.00 -12.43
CA MET A 183 -14.30 9.96 -11.96
C MET A 183 -14.73 11.21 -11.19
N HIS A 184 -13.82 11.83 -10.44
CA HIS A 184 -14.13 12.98 -9.60
C HIS A 184 -13.62 14.30 -10.17
N LYS A 185 -12.63 14.27 -11.06
CA LYS A 185 -11.97 15.41 -11.69
C LYS A 185 -11.63 15.02 -13.14
N PRO A 186 -12.63 15.01 -14.03
CA PRO A 186 -12.44 14.55 -15.39
C PRO A 186 -11.44 15.44 -16.12
N GLU A 187 -10.31 14.87 -16.53
CA GLU A 187 -9.27 15.55 -17.31
C GLU A 187 -9.33 15.15 -18.79
N GLY A 188 -10.27 14.28 -19.17
CA GLY A 188 -10.38 13.78 -20.54
C GLY A 188 -9.28 12.76 -20.85
N ARG A 189 -8.90 11.93 -19.88
CA ARG A 189 -7.88 10.90 -20.07
C ARG A 189 -8.28 9.95 -21.20
N PHE A 190 -7.31 9.38 -21.92
CA PHE A 190 -7.57 8.55 -23.12
C PHE A 190 -8.53 7.37 -22.90
N PHE A 191 -8.69 6.90 -21.66
CA PHE A 191 -9.59 5.81 -21.28
C PHE A 191 -10.99 6.26 -20.85
N CYS A 192 -11.28 7.56 -20.75
CA CYS A 192 -12.54 8.10 -20.19
C CYS A 192 -13.79 7.67 -20.99
N ASN A 193 -13.61 7.28 -22.25
CA ASN A 193 -14.68 6.78 -23.11
C ASN A 193 -14.78 5.24 -23.16
N TRP A 194 -13.89 4.52 -22.46
CA TRP A 194 -13.87 3.07 -22.49
C TRP A 194 -15.05 2.48 -21.70
N ARG A 195 -15.64 1.41 -22.23
CA ARG A 195 -16.76 0.70 -21.57
C ARG A 195 -16.39 0.21 -20.17
N ALA A 196 -15.16 -0.27 -20.00
CA ALA A 196 -14.65 -0.72 -18.71
C ALA A 196 -14.58 0.43 -17.70
N TYR A 197 -14.05 1.58 -18.11
CA TYR A 197 -14.03 2.79 -17.28
C TYR A 197 -15.44 3.25 -16.90
N LYS A 198 -16.35 3.40 -17.87
CA LYS A 198 -17.75 3.80 -17.60
C LYS A 198 -18.44 2.82 -16.65
N TYR A 199 -18.16 1.53 -16.76
CA TYR A 199 -18.68 0.54 -15.83
C TYR A 199 -18.20 0.77 -14.39
N VAL A 200 -16.89 0.93 -14.16
CA VAL A 200 -16.39 1.21 -12.80
C VAL A 200 -16.78 2.59 -12.29
N ALA A 201 -16.94 3.58 -13.17
CA ALA A 201 -17.44 4.91 -12.81
C ALA A 201 -18.88 4.87 -12.30
N ARG A 202 -19.78 4.14 -13.00
CA ARG A 202 -21.16 3.91 -12.53
C ARG A 202 -21.19 3.12 -11.23
N HIS A 203 -20.32 2.12 -11.09
CA HIS A 203 -20.20 1.33 -9.87
C HIS A 203 -19.83 2.23 -8.68
N HIS A 204 -18.84 3.11 -8.84
CA HIS A 204 -18.42 4.09 -7.82
C HIS A 204 -19.44 5.22 -7.60
N PHE A 205 -20.16 5.65 -8.63
CA PHE A 205 -21.28 6.59 -8.48
C PHE A 205 -22.34 6.03 -7.52
N LEU A 206 -22.73 4.77 -7.71
CA LEU A 206 -23.66 4.09 -6.81
C LEU A 206 -23.09 3.92 -5.39
N HIS A 207 -21.77 3.81 -5.24
CA HIS A 207 -21.13 3.81 -3.92
C HIS A 207 -21.37 5.12 -3.16
N HIS A 208 -21.19 6.26 -3.82
CA HIS A 208 -21.49 7.58 -3.23
C HIS A 208 -22.97 7.76 -2.88
N ARG A 209 -23.85 7.14 -3.69
CA ARG A 209 -25.29 7.16 -3.45
C ARG A 209 -25.72 6.23 -2.30
N TYR A 210 -25.11 5.05 -2.24
CA TYR A 210 -25.38 3.96 -1.30
C TYR A 210 -24.07 3.54 -0.60
N PRO A 211 -23.63 4.27 0.45
CA PRO A 211 -22.29 4.11 1.05
C PRO A 211 -21.97 2.74 1.65
N ASP A 212 -22.97 1.87 1.81
CA ASP A 212 -22.84 0.50 2.29
C ASP A 212 -22.74 -0.55 1.15
N LYS A 213 -22.58 -0.10 -0.11
CA LYS A 213 -22.48 -0.92 -1.32
C LYS A 213 -21.30 -0.48 -2.19
N ASN A 214 -20.87 -1.31 -3.14
CA ASN A 214 -19.89 -0.98 -4.18
C ASN A 214 -18.53 -0.46 -3.65
N PHE A 215 -17.87 -1.23 -2.78
CA PHE A 215 -16.64 -0.83 -2.11
C PHE A 215 -15.37 -0.95 -2.96
N ASN A 216 -15.38 -1.69 -4.06
CA ASN A 216 -14.25 -1.68 -4.98
C ASN A 216 -14.42 -0.55 -6.00
N VAL A 217 -13.38 0.24 -6.18
CA VAL A 217 -13.31 1.29 -7.20
C VAL A 217 -12.67 0.75 -8.48
N ALA A 218 -11.58 -0.02 -8.37
CA ALA A 218 -10.81 -0.43 -9.54
C ALA A 218 -11.27 -1.73 -10.18
N LEU A 219 -11.39 -2.79 -9.37
CA LEU A 219 -11.80 -4.12 -9.82
C LEU A 219 -12.87 -4.66 -8.86
N PRO A 220 -14.15 -4.78 -9.26
CA PRO A 220 -15.24 -5.10 -8.35
C PRO A 220 -15.37 -6.58 -7.97
N ILE A 221 -14.26 -7.32 -7.95
CA ILE A 221 -14.26 -8.75 -7.61
C ILE A 221 -14.72 -8.95 -6.16
N GLY A 222 -14.24 -8.13 -5.23
CA GLY A 222 -14.69 -8.16 -3.84
C GLY A 222 -16.19 -7.92 -3.71
N ASP A 223 -16.74 -6.91 -4.39
CA ASP A 223 -18.17 -6.62 -4.32
C ASP A 223 -19.05 -7.77 -4.81
N TYR A 224 -18.64 -8.44 -5.90
CA TYR A 224 -19.36 -9.62 -6.39
C TYR A 224 -19.28 -10.80 -5.41
N LEU A 225 -18.10 -11.05 -4.82
CA LEU A 225 -17.91 -12.14 -3.87
C LEU A 225 -18.63 -11.93 -2.54
N PHE A 226 -18.75 -10.67 -2.08
CA PHE A 226 -19.43 -10.33 -0.82
C PHE A 226 -20.88 -9.88 -1.00
N GLY A 227 -21.41 -9.84 -2.23
CA GLY A 227 -22.80 -9.48 -2.50
C GLY A 227 -23.12 -8.02 -2.17
N THR A 228 -22.15 -7.12 -2.33
CA THR A 228 -22.29 -5.68 -2.03
C THR A 228 -22.54 -4.84 -3.28
N VAL A 229 -22.81 -5.47 -4.43
CA VAL A 229 -23.17 -4.77 -5.68
C VAL A 229 -24.56 -4.12 -5.57
N ALA A 230 -24.64 -2.80 -5.74
CA ALA A 230 -25.88 -2.05 -5.85
C ALA A 230 -26.50 -2.19 -7.24
N LYS A 231 -27.83 -2.15 -7.30
CA LYS A 231 -28.58 -2.07 -8.57
C LYS A 231 -29.04 -0.64 -8.78
N ALA A 232 -28.71 -0.06 -9.93
CA ALA A 232 -29.17 1.27 -10.31
C ALA A 232 -30.69 1.30 -10.52
N THR A 233 -31.35 2.30 -9.93
CA THR A 233 -32.74 2.65 -10.22
C THR A 233 -32.83 3.50 -11.49
N ALA A 234 -34.04 3.73 -12.01
CA ALA A 234 -34.24 4.64 -13.15
C ALA A 234 -33.73 6.07 -12.86
N ALA A 235 -33.89 6.54 -11.63
CA ALA A 235 -33.38 7.85 -11.20
C ALA A 235 -31.84 7.88 -11.20
N ASP A 236 -31.19 6.80 -10.76
CA ASP A 236 -29.71 6.72 -10.79
C ASP A 236 -29.20 6.73 -12.22
N TRP A 237 -29.87 6.06 -13.16
CA TRP A 237 -29.51 6.09 -14.58
C TRP A 237 -29.61 7.49 -15.18
N GLN A 238 -30.67 8.24 -14.86
CA GLN A 238 -30.80 9.63 -15.29
C GLN A 238 -29.68 10.50 -14.73
N ALA A 239 -29.31 10.33 -13.45
CA ALA A 239 -28.20 11.04 -12.85
C ALA A 239 -26.86 10.67 -13.50
N MET A 240 -26.57 9.39 -13.72
CA MET A 240 -25.38 8.92 -14.43
C MET A 240 -25.29 9.47 -15.87
N GLN A 241 -26.44 9.66 -16.53
CA GLN A 241 -26.47 10.25 -17.88
C GLN A 241 -26.12 11.73 -17.85
N ALA A 242 -26.60 12.48 -16.84
CA ALA A 242 -26.21 13.87 -16.62
C ALA A 242 -24.71 14.01 -16.34
N GLU A 243 -24.10 13.04 -15.66
CA GLU A 243 -22.66 12.97 -15.42
C GLU A 243 -21.84 12.40 -16.60
N GLY A 244 -22.48 11.99 -17.71
CA GLY A 244 -21.78 11.44 -18.89
C GLY A 244 -21.23 10.02 -18.74
N ILE A 245 -21.54 9.33 -17.65
CA ILE A 245 -21.04 7.98 -17.33
C ILE A 245 -22.05 6.85 -17.59
N ALA A 246 -23.27 7.19 -18.05
CA ALA A 246 -24.30 6.22 -18.46
C ALA A 246 -23.84 5.26 -19.58
#